data_AF-A0A251UCB8-F1
#
_entry.id   AF-A0A251UCB8-F1
#
_cell.length_a   1.000
_cell.length_b   1.000
_cell.length_c   1.000
_cell.angle_alpha   90.00
_cell.angle_beta   90.00
_cell.angle_gamma   90.00
#
_symmetry.space_group_name_H-M   'P 1'
#
loop_
_entity.id
_entity.type
_entity.pdbx_description
1 polymer ?
#
loop_
_entity_poly.entity_id
_entity_poly.type
_entity_poly.pdbx_seq_one_letter_code
_entity_poly.pdbx_strand_id
1 'polypeptide(L)' 'MPEHVMTFLLAELGTSGSLDGQQRPVVKGRFAPEKFEGILIGYVNEYVICNGCKSLDTILLKKNHLFFVRYHEKLWS' A
#
# COMPACT_ATOMS: atom_id res chain seq x y z
N MET A 1 4.61 7.56 -2.91
CA MET A 1 4.38 6.16 -2.49
C MET A 1 4.03 6.03 -1.02
N PRO A 2 4.77 6.63 -0.07
CA PRO A 2 4.41 6.58 1.37
C PRO A 2 2.98 7.06 1.64
N GLU A 3 2.54 8.11 0.95
CA GLU A 3 1.18 8.64 1.04
C GLU A 3 0.09 7.64 0.62
N HIS A 4 0.36 6.78 -0.38
CA HIS A 4 -0.62 5.78 -0.83
C HIS A 4 -0.80 4.68 0.21
N VAL A 5 0.32 4.17 0.74
CA VAL A 5 0.33 3.20 1.85
C VAL A 5 -0.39 3.80 3.07
N MET A 6 -0.08 5.04 3.43
CA MET A 6 -0.71 5.72 4.56
C MET A 6 -2.22 5.92 4.37
N THR A 7 -2.64 6.33 3.18
CA THR A 7 -4.08 6.51 2.87
C THR A 7 -4.83 5.19 2.98
N PHE A 8 -4.27 4.12 2.42
CA PHE A 8 -4.83 2.77 2.53
C PHE A 8 -4.93 2.32 3.99
N LEU A 9 -3.83 2.46 4.74
CA LEU A 9 -3.77 2.08 6.16
C LEU A 9 -4.84 2.81 7.00
N LEU A 10 -4.97 4.12 6.81
CA LEU A 10 -5.96 4.93 7.53
C LEU A 10 -7.40 4.56 7.18
N ALA A 11 -7.68 4.24 5.92
CA ALA A 11 -8.99 3.78 5.47
C ALA A 11 -9.37 2.44 6.11
N GLU A 12 -8.47 1.47 6.09
CA GLU A 12 -8.68 0.14 6.69
C GLU A 12 -8.79 0.16 8.22
N LEU A 13 -8.08 1.10 8.88
CA LEU A 13 -8.20 1.33 10.31
C LEU A 13 -9.43 2.16 10.69
N GLY A 14 -10.10 2.80 9.72
CA GLY A 14 -11.24 3.69 9.99
C GLY A 14 -10.87 4.91 10.83
N THR A 15 -9.66 5.46 10.63
CA THR A 15 -9.15 6.58 11.44
C THR A 15 -8.42 7.64 10.59
N SER A 16 -7.95 8.69 11.25
CA SER A 16 -7.15 9.75 10.64
C SER A 16 -5.71 9.73 11.15
N GLY A 17 -4.81 10.34 10.38
CA GLY A 17 -3.39 10.39 10.70
C GLY A 17 -2.62 11.20 9.67
N SER A 18 -1.30 11.24 9.82
CA SER A 18 -0.38 11.98 8.95
C SER A 18 0.99 11.33 8.93
N LEU A 19 1.82 11.70 7.96
CA LEU A 19 3.26 11.41 8.02
C LEU A 19 3.95 12.51 8.83
N ASP A 20 4.87 12.13 9.72
CA ASP A 20 5.74 13.10 10.40
C ASP A 20 6.86 13.62 9.47
N GLY A 21 7.71 14.52 9.98
CA GLY A 21 8.84 15.07 9.21
C GLY A 21 9.88 14.03 8.77
N GLN A 22 9.84 12.82 9.33
CA GLN A 22 10.70 11.68 8.95
C GLN A 22 9.95 10.66 8.09
N GLN A 23 8.78 11.02 7.54
CA GLN A 23 7.94 10.14 6.74
C GLN A 23 7.42 8.91 7.51
N ARG A 24 7.30 9.00 8.84
CA ARG A 24 6.73 7.93 9.66
C ARG A 24 5.22 8.16 9.86
N PRO A 25 4.39 7.11 9.78
CA PRO A 25 2.95 7.24 10.00
C PRO A 25 2.63 7.50 11.47
N VAL A 26 1.88 8.58 11.70
CA VAL A 26 1.26 8.92 12.98
C VAL A 26 -0.24 8.71 12.84
N VAL A 27 -0.80 7.79 13.64
CA VAL A 27 -2.18 7.34 13.54
C VAL A 27 -2.93 7.69 14.82
N LYS A 28 -4.15 8.23 14.73
CA LYS A 28 -4.98 8.47 15.90
C LYS A 28 -5.64 7.19 16.38
N GLY A 29 -5.39 6.81 17.63
CA GLY A 29 -6.01 5.66 18.28
C GLY A 29 -5.00 4.74 18.95
N ARG A 30 -5.48 3.63 19.49
CA ARG A 30 -4.66 2.53 20.01
C ARG A 30 -5.03 1.28 19.25
N PHE A 31 -4.05 0.67 18.61
CA PHE A 31 -4.23 -0.51 17.80
C PHE A 31 -3.15 -1.52 18.16
N ALA A 32 -3.50 -2.80 18.15
CA ALA A 32 -2.56 -3.87 18.36
C ALA A 32 -1.64 -4.00 17.13
N PRO A 33 -0.34 -4.31 17.29
CA PRO A 33 0.60 -4.46 16.17
C PRO A 33 0.11 -5.43 15.08
N GLU A 34 -0.58 -6.49 15.47
CA GLU A 34 -1.09 -7.54 14.57
C GLU A 34 -2.13 -6.98 13.59
N LYS A 35 -2.86 -5.92 13.99
CA LYS A 35 -3.82 -5.24 13.11
C LYS A 35 -3.11 -4.52 11.97
N PHE A 36 -1.95 -3.90 12.23
CA PHE A 36 -1.15 -3.25 11.19
C PHE A 36 -0.57 -4.28 10.23
N GLU A 37 -0.04 -5.38 10.76
CA GLU A 37 0.54 -6.47 9.97
C GLU A 37 -0.50 -7.02 8.98
N GLY A 38 -1.71 -7.35 9.44
CA GLY A 38 -2.76 -7.85 8.56
C GLY A 38 -3.15 -6.88 7.44
N ILE A 39 -3.23 -5.57 7.73
CA ILE A 39 -3.54 -4.55 6.72
C ILE A 39 -2.40 -4.41 5.71
N LEU A 40 -1.14 -4.41 6.17
CA LEU A 40 0.02 -4.29 5.29
C LEU A 40 0.18 -5.52 4.39
N ILE A 41 -0.11 -6.72 4.88
CA ILE A 41 -0.18 -7.94 4.06
C ILE A 41 -1.24 -7.77 2.96
N GLY A 42 -2.43 -7.26 3.31
CA GLY A 42 -3.48 -6.93 2.34
C GLY A 42 -3.01 -5.93 1.27
N TYR A 43 -2.34 -4.86 1.68
CA TYR A 43 -1.78 -3.86 0.76
C TYR A 43 -0.77 -4.47 -0.22
N VAL A 44 0.13 -5.33 0.28
CA VAL A 44 1.14 -6.00 -0.53
C VAL A 44 0.48 -6.93 -1.56
N ASN A 45 -0.53 -7.69 -1.16
CA ASN A 45 -1.27 -8.58 -2.06
C ASN A 45 -2.03 -7.82 -3.16
N GLU A 46 -2.58 -6.66 -2.85
CA GLU A 46 -3.42 -5.88 -3.78
C GLU A 46 -2.59 -5.00 -4.73
N TYR A 47 -1.52 -4.38 -4.23
CA TYR A 47 -0.81 -3.31 -4.95
C TYR A 47 0.65 -3.61 -5.26
N VAL A 48 1.24 -4.66 -4.67
CA VAL A 48 2.67 -4.96 -4.81
C VAL A 48 2.92 -6.29 -5.53
N ILE A 49 2.16 -7.33 -5.20
CA ILE A 49 2.31 -8.67 -5.79
C ILE A 49 1.52 -8.75 -7.10
N CYS A 50 2.16 -9.26 -8.15
CA CYS A 50 1.45 -9.70 -9.35
C CYS A 50 0.64 -10.97 -9.08
N ASN A 51 -0.68 -10.90 -9.26
CA ASN A 51 -1.54 -12.07 -9.09
C ASN A 51 -1.24 -13.21 -10.08
N GLY A 52 -0.71 -12.89 -11.28
CA GLY A 52 -0.29 -13.87 -12.28
C GLY A 52 1.07 -14.51 -11.98
N CYS A 53 2.15 -13.73 -12.02
CA CYS A 53 3.52 -14.26 -11.94
C CYS A 53 4.15 -14.21 -10.53
N LYS A 54 3.43 -13.71 -9.53
CA LYS A 54 3.91 -13.51 -8.13
C LYS A 54 5.13 -12.60 -7.97
N SER A 55 5.49 -11.86 -9.02
CA SER A 55 6.56 -10.88 -8.96
C SER A 55 6.18 -9.70 -8.07
N LEU A 56 7.17 -9.18 -7.34
CA LEU A 56 7.10 -7.91 -6.58
C LEU A 56 7.50 -6.70 -7.43
N ASP A 57 7.79 -6.92 -8.72
CA ASP A 57 8.18 -5.88 -9.68
C ASP A 57 6.93 -5.22 -10.27
N THR A 58 6.26 -4.44 -9.42
CA THR A 58 5.08 -3.64 -9.74
C THR A 58 5.40 -2.16 -9.73
N ILE A 59 4.79 -1.44 -10.68
CA ILE A 59 4.86 0.01 -10.76
C ILE A 59 3.47 0.56 -10.48
N LEU A 60 3.32 1.29 -9.38
CA LEU A 60 2.10 2.01 -9.06
C LEU A 60 2.15 3.42 -9.70
N LEU A 61 1.29 3.66 -10.68
CA LEU A 61 1.21 4.92 -11.43
C LEU A 61 0.01 5.74 -10.95
N LYS A 62 0.25 6.99 -10.54
CA LYS A 62 -0.82 7.94 -10.26
C LYS A 62 -1.12 8.76 -11.51
N LYS A 63 -2.34 8.70 -12.03
CA LYS A 63 -2.81 9.55 -13.13
C LYS A 63 -4.14 10.19 -12.74
N ASN A 64 -4.16 11.52 -12.67
CA ASN A 64 -5.26 12.30 -12.07
C ASN A 64 -5.55 11.83 -10.62
N HIS A 65 -6.79 11.46 -10.33
CA HIS A 65 -7.24 10.94 -9.04
C HIS A 65 -7.25 9.41 -8.96
N LEU A 66 -6.65 8.72 -9.93
CA LEU A 66 -6.64 7.27 -10.01
C LEU A 66 -5.23 6.70 -9.87
N PHE A 67 -5.14 5.55 -9.23
CA PHE A 67 -3.93 4.73 -9.15
C PHE A 67 -4.08 3.52 -10.07
N PHE A 68 -3.03 3.24 -10.83
CA PHE A 68 -2.96 2.12 -11.76
C PHE A 68 -1.78 1.23 -11.38
N VAL A 69 -2.04 -0.05 -11.14
CA VAL A 69 -0.99 -1.05 -10.93
C VAL A 69 -0.58 -1.58 -12.31
N ARG A 70 0.71 -1.44 -12.63
CA ARG A 70 1.31 -2.02 -13.83
C ARG A 70 2.33 -3.08 -13.42
N TYR A 71 2.15 -4.29 -13.93
CA TYR A 71 3.09 -5.39 -13.76
C TYR A 71 4.16 -5.32 -14.85
N HIS A 72 5.41 -5.69 -14.53
CA HIS A 72 6.42 -5.91 -15.57
C HIS A 72 6.02 -7.14 -16.40
N GLU A 73 5.93 -6.99 -17.72
CA GLU A 73 5.68 -8.09 -18.65
C GLU A 73 6.92 -9.01 -18.66
N LYS A 74 6.98 -9.98 -17.73
CA LYS A 74 7.97 -11.07 -17.75
C LYS A 74 7.44 -12.33 -18.43
N LEU A 75 6.35 -12.22 -19.18
CA LEU A 75 5.77 -13.33 -19.91
C LEU A 75 5.92 -12.98 -21.39
N TRP A 76 7.07 -13.34 -21.99
CA TRP A 76 7.35 -13.71 -23.39
C TRP A 76 8.87 -13.68 -23.64
N SER A 77 9.64 -14.44 -22.87
CA SER A 77 11.02 -14.84 -23.23
C SER A 77 11.21 -16.30 -22.91
#